data_AF-A0A6A6ZZB4-F1
#
_entry.id   AF-A0A6A6ZZB4-F1
#
_cell.length_a   1.000
_cell.length_b   1.000
_cell.length_c   1.000
_cell.angle_alpha   90.00
_cell.angle_beta   90.00
_cell.angle_gamma   90.00
#
_symmetry.space_group_name_H-M   'P 1'
#
loop_
_entity.id
_entity.type
_entity.pdbx_description
1 polymer ?
#
loop_
_entity_poly.entity_id
_entity_poly.type
_entity_poly.pdbx_seq_one_letter_code
_entity_poly.pdbx_strand_id
1 'polypeptide(L)'
;MLKAFLVREISRSYHDAARGFVMLGRTRMALKWAEKELESNRIYVSEDHPDFPEELEFVQKLSAAVKTEQPVNESVIQWLDSQDSGAACVVM
;
A
#
# COMPACT_ATOMS: atom_id res chain seq x y z
N MET A 1 -22.53 6.73 -4.04
CA MET A 1 -21.94 6.92 -2.70
C MET A 1 -21.45 5.62 -2.07
N LEU A 2 -22.26 4.56 -1.91
CA LEU A 2 -21.82 3.30 -1.26
C LEU A 2 -20.60 2.61 -1.91
N LYS A 3 -20.52 2.59 -3.25
CA LYS A 3 -19.41 1.93 -3.98
C LYS A 3 -18.04 2.56 -3.67
N ALA A 4 -17.94 3.89 -3.67
CA ALA A 4 -16.68 4.59 -3.40
C ALA A 4 -16.20 4.38 -1.96
N PHE A 5 -17.12 4.33 -0.99
CA PHE A 5 -16.80 4.03 0.40
C PHE A 5 -16.24 2.61 0.57
N LEU A 6 -16.89 1.61 -0.02
CA LEU A 6 -16.43 0.22 0.05
C LEU A 6 -15.07 0.01 -0.62
N VAL A 7 -14.82 0.69 -1.73
CA VAL A 7 -13.51 0.69 -2.41
C VAL A 7 -12.42 1.25 -1.48
N ARG A 8 -12.70 2.35 -0.79
CA ARG A 8 -11.72 2.94 0.13
C ARG A 8 -11.35 1.97 1.25
N GLU A 9 -12.33 1.32 1.86
CA GLU A 9 -12.11 0.37 2.95
C GLU A 9 -11.34 -0.89 2.49
N ILE A 10 -11.64 -1.39 1.28
CA ILE A 10 -10.91 -2.55 0.74
C ILE A 10 -9.49 -2.19 0.34
N SER A 11 -9.26 -1.01 -0.26
CA SER A 11 -7.92 -0.52 -0.59
C SER A 11 -7.07 -0.36 0.68
N ARG A 12 -7.63 0.22 1.75
CA ARG A 12 -6.95 0.30 3.05
C ARG A 12 -6.61 -1.08 3.62
N SER A 13 -7.52 -2.04 3.51
CA SER A 13 -7.25 -3.41 3.95
C SER A 13 -6.09 -4.06 3.18
N TYR A 14 -5.94 -3.76 1.89
CA TYR A 14 -4.80 -4.21 1.09
C TYR A 14 -3.50 -3.50 1.50
N HIS A 15 -3.56 -2.21 1.79
CA HIS A 15 -2.44 -1.44 2.32
C HIS A 15 -1.89 -2.04 3.62
N ASP A 16 -2.77 -2.27 4.59
CA ASP A 16 -2.43 -2.83 5.91
C ASP A 16 -1.81 -4.23 5.77
N ALA A 17 -2.36 -5.05 4.87
CA ALA A 17 -1.81 -6.36 4.56
C ALA A 17 -0.40 -6.26 3.95
N ALA A 18 -0.20 -5.36 2.98
CA ALA A 18 1.11 -5.14 2.37
C ALA A 18 2.14 -4.72 3.42
N ARG A 19 1.81 -3.74 4.28
CA ARG A 19 2.66 -3.29 5.39
C ARG A 19 3.00 -4.43 6.35
N GLY A 20 2.00 -5.19 6.79
CA GLY A 20 2.22 -6.34 7.68
C GLY A 20 3.18 -7.37 7.08
N PHE A 21 3.08 -7.66 5.78
CA PHE A 21 4.02 -8.56 5.12
C PHE A 21 5.41 -7.97 4.92
N VAL A 22 5.56 -6.64 4.77
CA VAL A 22 6.87 -5.98 4.80
C VAL A 22 7.53 -6.20 6.17
N MET A 23 6.80 -5.95 7.26
CA MET A 23 7.31 -6.13 8.63
C MET A 23 7.72 -7.58 8.94
N LEU A 24 7.06 -8.55 8.29
CA LEU A 24 7.40 -9.98 8.41
C LEU A 24 8.53 -10.43 7.46
N GLY A 25 9.12 -9.53 6.68
CA GLY A 25 10.15 -9.85 5.67
C GLY A 25 9.62 -10.71 4.51
N ARG A 26 8.30 -10.74 4.30
CA ARG A 26 7.62 -11.53 3.28
C ARG A 26 7.38 -10.69 2.03
N THR A 27 8.45 -10.20 1.41
CA THR A 27 8.40 -9.20 0.31
C THR A 27 7.51 -9.59 -0.86
N ARG A 28 7.50 -10.87 -1.28
CA ARG A 28 6.61 -11.32 -2.38
C ARG A 28 5.13 -11.22 -2.02
N MET A 29 4.77 -11.48 -0.76
CA MET A 29 3.40 -11.34 -0.28
C MET A 29 3.04 -9.86 -0.13
N ALA A 30 3.97 -9.03 0.36
CA ALA A 30 3.78 -7.58 0.42
C ALA A 30 3.47 -7.01 -0.96
N LEU A 31 4.27 -7.37 -1.98
CA LEU A 31 4.07 -6.93 -3.36
C LEU A 31 2.68 -7.29 -3.87
N LYS A 32 2.25 -8.53 -3.65
CA LYS A 32 0.93 -9.01 -4.08
C LYS A 32 -0.23 -8.17 -3.52
N TRP A 33 -0.13 -7.70 -2.28
CA TRP A 33 -1.19 -6.88 -1.68
C TRP A 33 -1.11 -5.42 -2.11
N ALA A 34 0.09 -4.86 -2.26
CA ALA A 34 0.28 -3.52 -2.80
C ALA A 34 -0.22 -3.40 -4.26
N GLU A 35 -0.02 -4.43 -5.09
CA GLU A 35 -0.57 -4.47 -6.46
C GLU A 35 -2.10 -4.46 -6.47
N LYS A 36 -2.75 -5.10 -5.49
CA LYS A 36 -4.21 -5.09 -5.36
C LYS A 36 -4.76 -3.74 -4.92
N GLU A 37 -4.07 -3.06 -4.02
CA GLU A 37 -4.38 -1.68 -3.61
C GLU A 37 -4.34 -0.76 -4.85
N LEU A 38 -3.22 -0.77 -5.58
CA LEU A 38 -3.02 0.04 -6.76
C LEU A 38 -4.06 -0.25 -7.86
N GLU A 39 -4.38 -1.53 -8.09
CA GLU A 39 -5.43 -1.93 -9.05
C GLU A 39 -6.82 -1.40 -8.64
N SER A 40 -7.17 -1.52 -7.35
CA SER A 40 -8.43 -1.00 -6.81
C SER A 40 -8.51 0.51 -7.01
N ASN A 41 -7.48 1.25 -6.61
CA ASN A 41 -7.50 2.70 -6.69
C ASN A 41 -7.53 3.22 -8.14
N ARG A 42 -6.81 2.55 -9.06
CA ARG A 42 -6.92 2.85 -10.50
C ARG A 42 -8.34 2.70 -11.03
N ILE A 43 -9.04 1.62 -10.68
CA ILE A 43 -10.38 1.32 -11.22
C ILE A 43 -11.45 2.27 -10.68
N TYR A 44 -11.35 2.64 -9.41
CA TYR A 44 -12.48 3.24 -8.70
C TYR A 44 -12.26 4.71 -8.30
N VAL A 45 -11.02 5.15 -8.23
CA VAL A 45 -10.65 6.50 -7.76
C VAL A 45 -9.98 7.34 -8.86
N SER A 46 -9.41 6.69 -9.89
CA SER A 46 -8.58 7.27 -10.96
C SER A 46 -7.11 7.41 -10.57
N GLU A 47 -6.24 7.45 -11.58
CA GLU A 47 -4.80 7.72 -11.45
C GLU A 47 -4.52 9.17 -11.01
N ASP A 48 -5.51 10.07 -11.12
CA ASP A 48 -5.42 11.47 -10.66
C ASP A 48 -5.54 11.63 -9.13
N HIS A 49 -5.74 10.54 -8.38
CA HIS A 49 -5.84 10.59 -6.93
C HIS A 49 -4.48 10.96 -6.29
N PRO A 50 -4.45 11.82 -5.25
CA PRO A 50 -3.20 12.23 -4.60
C PRO A 50 -2.36 11.05 -4.06
N ASP A 51 -3.00 9.95 -3.66
CA ASP A 51 -2.31 8.79 -3.08
C ASP A 51 -1.77 7.82 -4.17
N PHE A 52 -2.23 7.94 -5.42
CA PHE A 52 -1.86 7.00 -6.50
C PHE A 52 -0.35 6.99 -6.83
N PRO A 53 0.36 8.15 -6.92
CA PRO A 53 1.80 8.17 -7.15
C PRO A 53 2.59 7.46 -6.04
N GLU A 54 2.14 7.60 -4.79
CA GLU A 54 2.77 6.99 -3.62
C GLU A 54 2.62 5.48 -3.61
N GLU A 55 1.41 4.99 -3.89
CA GLU A 55 1.12 3.56 -4.05
C GLU A 55 1.94 2.94 -5.18
N LEU A 56 2.05 3.65 -6.32
CA LEU A 56 2.84 3.21 -7.46
C LEU A 56 4.33 3.11 -7.10
N GLU A 57 4.88 4.11 -6.41
CA GLU A 57 6.26 4.09 -5.95
C GLU A 57 6.51 2.92 -4.99
N PHE A 58 5.56 2.66 -4.08
CA PHE A 58 5.64 1.54 -3.14
C PHE A 58 5.68 0.18 -3.87
N VAL A 59 4.79 -0.03 -4.84
CA VAL A 59 4.79 -1.24 -5.69
C VAL A 59 6.12 -1.38 -6.45
N GLN A 60 6.67 -0.30 -6.99
CA GLN A 60 7.96 -0.33 -7.70
C GLN A 60 9.12 -0.75 -6.80
N LYS A 61 9.19 -0.21 -5.58
CA LYS A 61 10.21 -0.57 -4.58
C LYS A 61 10.12 -2.05 -4.20
N LEU A 62 8.91 -2.55 -3.94
CA LEU A 62 8.69 -3.97 -3.64
C LEU A 62 9.04 -4.87 -4.84
N SER A 63 8.67 -4.48 -6.06
CA SER A 63 9.01 -5.20 -7.28
C SER A 63 10.52 -5.30 -7.48
N ALA A 64 11.25 -4.21 -7.27
CA ALA A 64 12.71 -4.19 -7.33
C ALA A 64 13.35 -5.10 -6.26
N ALA A 65 12.85 -5.06 -5.03
CA ALA A 65 13.32 -5.92 -3.94
C ALA A 65 13.08 -7.41 -4.25
N VAL A 66 11.91 -7.77 -4.79
CA VAL A 66 11.63 -9.15 -5.24
C VAL A 66 12.56 -9.58 -6.37
N LYS A 67 12.81 -8.72 -7.36
CA LYS A 67 13.68 -9.04 -8.51
C LYS A 67 15.15 -9.21 -8.12
N THR A 68 15.61 -8.42 -7.16
CA THR A 68 17.00 -8.45 -6.67
C THR A 68 17.21 -9.44 -5.52
N GLU A 69 16.14 -10.09 -5.04
CA GLU A 69 16.11 -10.94 -3.84
C GLU A 69 16.66 -10.26 -2.58
N GLN A 70 16.62 -8.93 -2.55
CA GLN A 70 17.03 -8.15 -1.40
C GLN A 70 15.85 -7.90 -0.45
N PRO A 71 16.11 -7.84 0.87
CA PRO A 71 15.09 -7.39 1.81
C PRO A 71 14.68 -5.95 1.49
N VAL A 72 13.41 -5.63 1.77
CA VAL A 72 12.93 -4.26 1.64
C VAL A 72 13.69 -3.39 2.64
N ASN A 73 14.20 -2.25 2.17
CA ASN A 73 14.97 -1.32 2.99
C ASN A 73 14.09 -0.76 4.13
N GLU A 74 14.70 -0.57 5.31
CA GLU A 74 14.09 0.06 6.48
C GLU A 74 13.49 1.45 6.18
N SER A 75 14.04 2.17 5.20
CA SER A 75 13.48 3.44 4.71
C SER A 75 12.07 3.31 4.13
N VAL A 76 11.70 2.15 3.58
CA VAL A 76 10.33 1.90 3.09
C VAL A 76 9.37 1.67 4.25
N ILE A 77 9.84 1.01 5.32
CA ILE A 77 9.06 0.80 6.55
C ILE A 77 8.78 2.16 7.23
N GLN A 78 9.82 3.00 7.35
CA GLN A 78 9.68 4.34 7.93
C GLN A 78 8.76 5.25 7.09
N TRP A 79 8.82 5.13 5.76
CA TRP A 79 7.91 5.85 4.88
C TRP A 79 6.45 5.42 5.10
N LEU A 80 6.16 4.11 5.16
CA LEU A 80 4.81 3.61 5.48
C LEU A 80 4.30 4.14 6.83
N ASP A 81 5.15 4.12 7.85
CA ASP A 81 4.79 4.60 9.20
C ASP A 81 4.51 6.12 9.22
N SER A 82 5.16 6.89 8.33
CA SER A 82 4.91 8.34 8.21
C SER A 82 3.57 8.68 7.57
N GLN A 83 3.08 7.84 6.65
CA GLN A 83 1.80 8.04 5.95
C GLN A 83 0.59 7.75 6.86
N ASP A 84 0.73 6.83 7.82
CA ASP A 84 -0.32 6.49 8.79
C ASP A 84 -0.50 7.53 9.91
N SER A 85 0.53 8.35 10.15
CA SER A 85 0.53 9.36 11.22
C SER A 85 -0.49 10.51 11.01
N GLY A 86 -1.11 10.58 9.81
CA GLY A 86 -2.17 11.53 9.48
C GLY A 86 -3.61 11.03 9.67
N ALA A 87 -3.83 9.75 10.02
CA ALA A 87 -5.17 9.16 10.11
C ALA A 87 -5.45 8.47 11.44
N ALA A 88 -5.13 9.14 12.56
CA ALA A 88 -5.87 8.91 13.80
C ALA A 88 -7.31 9.47 13.67
N CYS A 89 -8.10 8.96 12.71
CA CYS A 89 -9.55 8.90 12.91
C CYS A 89 -9.79 7.74 13.87
N VAL A 90 -9.68 8.05 15.16
CA VAL A 90 -10.22 7.24 16.24
C VAL A 90 -11.67 6.92 15.88
N VAL A 91 -11.95 5.66 15.56
CA VAL A 91 -13.32 5.15 15.61
C VAL A 91 -13.63 4.98 17.09
N MET A 92 -14.23 6.02 17.69
CA MET A 92 -15.06 5.88 18.90
C MET A 92 -16.45 5.44 18.51
#